data_AF-A0A354FN60-F1
#
_entry.id   AF-A0A354FN60-F1
#
_cell.length_a   1.000
_cell.length_b   1.000
_cell.length_c   1.000
_cell.angle_alpha   90.00
_cell.angle_beta   90.00
_cell.angle_gamma   90.00
#
_symmetry.space_group_name_H-M   'P 1'
#
loop_
_entity.id
_entity.type
_entity.pdbx_description
1 polymer ?
#
loop_
_entity_poly.entity_id
_entity_poly.type
_entity_poly.pdbx_seq_one_letter_code
_entity_poly.pdbx_strand_id
1 'polypeptide(L)'
;MLRILFYITLLFLPEILLAGGSSGATATFPTSLDAYGDGDFSAQGKGIGDILLHRISFAPFNLVGSLIFLCAILHTFVAGPLRAKAEHLHHEHESVMQQQGASYEEIERTTPMKVHLLHFLGEVEAIFGIWVIALAAAVIGFYDWGTFKHYMAHTVTYIEPILE
;
A
#
# COMPACT_ATOMS: atom_id res chain seq x y z
N MET A 1 4.60 -15.06 -16.47
CA MET A 1 3.82 -14.13 -15.62
C MET A 1 2.83 -14.85 -14.70
N LEU A 2 2.18 -15.95 -15.16
CA LEU A 2 1.27 -16.77 -14.34
C LEU A 2 1.91 -17.40 -13.08
N ARG A 3 3.20 -17.76 -13.13
CA ARG A 3 3.93 -18.36 -12.00
C ARG A 3 4.17 -17.41 -10.83
N ILE A 4 4.41 -16.12 -11.09
CA ILE A 4 4.66 -15.13 -10.03
C ILE A 4 3.35 -14.73 -9.35
N LEU A 5 2.28 -14.62 -10.14
CA LEU A 5 0.91 -14.46 -9.61
C LEU A 5 0.52 -15.67 -8.75
N PHE A 6 0.95 -16.89 -9.14
CA PHE A 6 0.74 -18.13 -8.38
C PHE A 6 1.49 -18.11 -7.04
N TYR A 7 2.74 -17.63 -6.98
CA TYR A 7 3.49 -17.56 -5.72
C TYR A 7 2.99 -16.45 -4.79
N ILE A 8 2.53 -15.31 -5.32
CA ILE A 8 1.89 -14.27 -4.52
C ILE A 8 0.55 -14.78 -3.97
N THR A 9 -0.26 -15.47 -4.79
CA THR A 9 -1.52 -16.08 -4.30
C THR A 9 -1.27 -17.24 -3.32
N LEU A 10 -0.22 -18.05 -3.51
CA LEU A 10 0.13 -19.15 -2.60
C LEU A 10 0.63 -18.67 -1.23
N LEU A 11 1.24 -17.47 -1.16
CA LEU A 11 1.74 -16.88 0.10
C LEU A 11 0.61 -16.34 1.00
N PHE A 12 -0.55 -15.99 0.43
CA PHE A 12 -1.75 -15.54 1.16
C PHE A 12 -2.84 -16.63 1.31
N LEU A 13 -2.68 -17.78 0.64
CA LEU A 13 -3.67 -18.86 0.63
C LEU A 13 -3.92 -19.59 1.98
N PRO A 14 -2.97 -19.70 2.93
CA PRO A 14 -3.24 -20.39 4.19
C PRO A 14 -4.15 -19.59 5.14
N GLU A 15 -4.22 -18.26 5.01
CA GLU A 15 -5.06 -17.41 5.88
C GLU A 15 -6.50 -17.25 5.36
N ILE A 16 -6.69 -17.28 4.03
CA ILE A 16 -8.01 -17.10 3.42
C ILE A 16 -8.94 -18.31 3.66
N LEU A 17 -8.39 -19.52 3.87
CA LEU A 17 -9.18 -20.73 4.05
C LEU A 17 -9.61 -21.00 5.52
N LEU A 18 -9.07 -20.25 6.49
CA LEU A 18 -9.42 -20.38 7.92
C LEU A 18 -10.33 -19.26 8.45
N ALA A 19 -10.70 -18.28 7.62
CA ALA A 19 -11.69 -17.26 7.97
C ALA A 19 -13.13 -17.79 7.85
N GLY A 20 -13.40 -18.93 8.50
CA GLY A 20 -14.74 -19.36 8.85
C GLY A 20 -15.28 -18.42 9.92
N GLY A 21 -16.46 -17.87 9.67
CA GLY A 21 -16.96 -16.69 10.37
C GLY A 21 -17.02 -16.79 11.89
N SER A 22 -16.78 -15.64 12.52
CA SER A 22 -17.45 -15.31 13.77
C SER A 22 -18.01 -13.89 13.64
N SER A 23 -19.34 -13.79 13.71
CA SER A 23 -20.02 -12.52 14.00
C SER A 23 -19.69 -12.15 15.43
N GLY A 24 -18.56 -11.46 15.64
CA GLY A 24 -18.05 -11.12 16.96
C GLY A 24 -17.74 -9.64 17.05
N ALA A 25 -18.72 -8.88 17.55
CA ALA A 25 -18.68 -7.44 17.82
C ALA A 25 -18.32 -6.54 16.62
N THR A 26 -19.16 -5.54 16.35
CA THR A 26 -18.81 -4.41 15.47
C THR A 26 -17.62 -3.66 16.08
N ALA A 27 -16.40 -4.13 15.81
CA ALA A 27 -15.19 -3.39 16.07
C ALA A 27 -15.35 -2.06 15.33
N THR A 28 -15.49 -0.97 16.09
CA THR A 28 -15.68 0.35 15.50
C THR A 28 -14.35 0.77 14.91
N PHE A 29 -14.27 0.71 13.58
CA PHE A 29 -13.09 1.07 12.81
C PHE A 29 -13.41 2.31 11.95
N PRO A 30 -12.55 3.34 11.97
CA PRO A 30 -11.38 3.50 12.83
C PRO A 30 -11.76 3.74 14.30
N THR A 31 -10.85 3.43 15.23
CA THR A 31 -11.03 3.72 16.66
C THR A 31 -11.17 5.23 16.88
N SER A 32 -12.22 5.65 17.59
CA SER A 32 -12.47 7.07 17.85
C SER A 32 -11.45 7.67 18.83
N LEU A 33 -11.24 8.99 18.74
CA LEU A 33 -10.27 9.67 19.61
C LEU A 33 -10.64 9.56 21.10
N ASP A 34 -11.92 9.67 21.43
CA ASP A 34 -12.39 9.57 22.82
C ASP A 34 -12.18 8.17 23.42
N ALA A 35 -12.19 7.13 22.58
CA ALA A 35 -12.02 5.74 23.02
C ALA A 35 -10.64 5.45 23.60
N TYR A 36 -9.62 6.27 23.29
CA TYR A 36 -8.27 6.10 23.84
C TYR A 36 -8.17 6.52 25.31
N GLY A 37 -9.10 7.34 25.83
CA GLY A 37 -9.12 7.74 27.23
C GLY A 37 -7.88 8.52 27.70
N ASP A 38 -7.20 9.22 26.78
CA ASP A 38 -5.94 9.94 27.04
C ASP A 38 -6.09 11.46 27.10
N GLY A 39 -7.32 11.98 27.17
CA GLY A 39 -7.61 13.41 27.26
C GLY A 39 -6.95 14.11 28.46
N ASP A 40 -6.78 13.39 29.58
CA ASP A 40 -6.18 13.94 30.80
C ASP A 40 -4.64 13.78 30.85
N PHE A 41 -4.01 13.14 29.87
CA PHE A 41 -2.57 12.84 29.92
C PHE A 41 -1.72 14.11 29.95
N SER A 42 -2.13 15.15 29.20
CA SER A 42 -1.47 16.45 29.20
C SER A 42 -1.55 17.13 30.57
N ALA A 43 -2.72 17.06 31.23
CA ALA A 43 -2.91 17.61 32.57
C ALA A 43 -2.12 16.84 33.64
N GLN A 44 -1.84 15.56 33.42
CA GLN A 44 -0.99 14.71 34.27
C GLN A 44 0.52 14.91 34.01
N GLY A 45 0.91 15.83 33.12
CA GLY A 45 2.31 16.09 32.78
C GLY A 45 2.96 15.02 31.88
N LYS A 46 2.16 14.13 31.28
CA LYS A 46 2.65 13.12 30.33
C LYS A 46 2.94 13.76 28.97
N GLY A 47 4.00 13.30 28.31
CA GLY A 47 4.42 13.83 27.01
C GLY A 47 3.71 13.17 25.82
N ILE A 48 4.00 13.66 24.61
CA ILE A 48 3.52 13.05 23.34
C ILE A 48 3.94 11.57 23.25
N GLY A 49 5.14 11.22 23.72
CA GLY A 49 5.63 9.85 23.69
C GLY A 49 4.75 8.88 24.47
N ASP A 50 4.30 9.27 25.67
CA ASP A 50 3.43 8.46 26.52
C ASP A 50 2.06 8.24 25.88
N ILE A 51 1.51 9.29 25.24
CA ILE A 51 0.27 9.22 24.48
C ILE A 51 0.41 8.23 23.32
N LEU A 52 1.49 8.33 22.54
CA LEU A 52 1.71 7.44 21.40
C LEU A 52 1.87 5.98 21.85
N LEU A 53 2.67 5.72 22.89
CA LEU A 53 2.85 4.36 23.41
C LEU A 53 1.52 3.77 23.91
N HIS A 54 0.73 4.55 24.64
CA HIS A 54 -0.62 4.15 25.09
C HIS A 54 -1.53 3.82 23.91
N ARG A 55 -1.57 4.67 22.88
CA ARG A 55 -2.38 4.45 21.67
C ARG A 55 -1.93 3.25 20.86
N ILE A 56 -0.62 2.97 20.79
CA ILE A 56 -0.07 1.78 20.12
C ILE A 56 -0.47 0.52 20.86
N SER A 57 -0.42 0.51 22.21
CA SER A 57 -0.87 -0.64 23.00
C SER A 57 -2.38 -0.86 22.89
N PHE A 58 -3.17 0.21 22.78
CA PHE A 58 -4.63 0.13 22.67
C PHE A 58 -5.10 -0.28 21.27
N ALA A 59 -4.52 0.31 20.22
CA ALA A 59 -4.85 0.04 18.82
C ALA A 59 -3.56 -0.17 17.98
N PRO A 60 -2.96 -1.38 18.04
CA PRO A 60 -1.71 -1.68 17.34
C PRO A 60 -1.77 -1.44 15.83
N PHE A 61 -2.98 -1.55 15.24
CA PHE A 61 -3.22 -1.24 13.83
C PHE A 61 -2.71 0.16 13.43
N ASN A 62 -2.85 1.18 14.28
CA ASN A 62 -2.44 2.54 13.93
C ASN A 62 -0.93 2.65 13.67
N LEU A 63 -0.12 1.86 14.38
CA LEU A 63 1.31 1.79 14.12
C LEU A 63 1.58 1.18 12.75
N VAL A 64 0.92 0.05 12.44
CA VAL A 64 1.05 -0.63 11.15
C VAL A 64 0.61 0.28 10.01
N GLY A 65 -0.56 0.92 10.13
CA GLY A 65 -1.06 1.89 9.16
C GLY A 65 -0.11 3.08 8.97
N SER A 66 0.48 3.60 10.05
CA SER A 66 1.48 4.67 9.99
C SER A 66 2.76 4.23 9.28
N LEU A 67 3.23 2.99 9.51
CA LEU A 67 4.39 2.43 8.82
C LEU A 67 4.12 2.20 7.34
N ILE A 68 2.94 1.68 6.97
CA ILE A 68 2.51 1.53 5.58
C ILE A 68 2.51 2.90 4.90
N PHE A 69 1.93 3.92 5.55
CA PHE A 69 1.88 5.27 5.02
C PHE A 69 3.28 5.90 4.90
N LEU A 70 4.16 5.69 5.88
CA LEU A 70 5.55 6.14 5.80
C LEU A 70 6.29 5.49 4.64
N CYS A 71 6.14 4.17 4.46
CA CYS A 71 6.73 3.47 3.32
C CYS A 71 6.16 3.96 2.00
N ALA A 72 4.88 4.33 1.94
CA ALA A 72 4.28 4.96 0.76
C ALA A 72 4.93 6.30 0.42
N ILE A 73 5.14 7.16 1.41
CA ILE A 73 5.85 8.44 1.24
C ILE A 73 7.27 8.20 0.71
N LEU A 74 8.01 7.28 1.33
CA LEU A 74 9.37 6.96 0.89
C LEU A 74 9.40 6.40 -0.54
N HIS A 75 8.44 5.55 -0.91
CA HIS A 75 8.33 5.02 -2.26
C HIS A 75 8.09 6.14 -3.29
N THR A 76 7.23 7.12 -2.99
CA THR A 76 7.00 8.30 -3.85
C THR A 76 8.28 9.08 -4.11
N PHE A 77 9.16 9.24 -3.12
CA PHE A 77 10.45 9.90 -3.34
C PHE A 77 11.41 9.10 -4.22
N VAL A 78 11.35 7.77 -4.15
CA VAL A 78 12.20 6.86 -4.95
C VAL A 78 11.65 6.66 -6.38
N ALA A 79 10.42 7.08 -6.66
CA ALA A 79 9.75 6.95 -7.95
C ALA A 79 10.52 7.61 -9.11
N GLY A 80 10.99 8.85 -8.91
CA GLY A 80 11.76 9.59 -9.92
C GLY A 80 13.05 8.86 -10.33
N PRO A 81 13.92 8.49 -9.36
CA PRO A 81 15.11 7.67 -9.63
C PRO A 81 14.81 6.32 -10.31
N LEU A 82 13.72 5.62 -9.94
CA LEU A 82 13.34 4.35 -10.56
C LEU A 82 12.98 4.54 -12.03
N ARG A 83 12.21 5.58 -12.35
CA ARG A 83 11.83 5.88 -13.74
C ARG A 83 13.04 6.29 -14.58
N ALA A 84 13.95 7.09 -14.02
CA ALA A 84 15.20 7.45 -14.70
C ALA A 84 16.07 6.22 -14.99
N LYS A 85 16.12 5.26 -14.06
CA LYS A 85 16.84 4.00 -14.25
C LYS A 85 16.18 3.10 -15.30
N ALA A 86 14.84 3.07 -15.35
CA ALA A 86 14.10 2.37 -16.38
C ALA A 86 14.43 2.93 -17.76
N GLU A 87 14.44 4.26 -17.88
CA GLU A 87 14.74 4.98 -19.11
C GLU A 87 16.16 4.72 -19.61
N HIS A 88 17.16 4.80 -18.72
CA HIS A 88 18.55 4.51 -19.08
C HIS A 88 18.71 3.07 -19.60
N LEU A 89 18.08 2.11 -18.93
CA LEU A 89 18.15 0.70 -19.34
C LEU A 89 17.40 0.45 -20.67
N HIS A 90 16.33 1.20 -20.91
CA HIS A 90 15.60 1.15 -22.18
C HIS A 90 16.44 1.70 -23.34
N HIS A 91 17.02 2.90 -23.17
CA HIS A 91 17.90 3.53 -24.16
C HIS A 91 19.13 2.68 -24.49
N GLU A 92 19.76 2.08 -23.48
CA GLU A 92 20.90 1.18 -23.68
C GLU A 92 20.50 -0.04 -24.51
N HIS A 93 19.37 -0.69 -24.17
CA HIS A 93 18.86 -1.85 -24.89
C HIS A 93 18.47 -1.50 -26.34
N GLU A 94 17.77 -0.38 -26.54
CA GLU A 94 17.38 0.11 -27.86
C GLU A 94 18.60 0.41 -28.73
N SER A 95 19.60 1.14 -28.21
CA SER A 95 20.80 1.51 -28.98
C SER A 95 21.59 0.28 -29.45
N VAL A 96 21.72 -0.76 -28.63
CA VAL A 96 22.41 -2.01 -28.98
C VAL A 96 21.65 -2.76 -30.08
N MET A 97 20.33 -2.85 -29.96
CA MET A 97 19.50 -3.57 -30.93
C MET A 97 19.40 -2.83 -32.28
N GLN A 98 19.34 -1.49 -32.27
CA GLN A 98 19.40 -0.67 -33.48
C GLN A 98 20.74 -0.86 -34.22
N GLN A 99 21.86 -0.92 -33.50
CA GLN A 99 23.18 -1.22 -34.09
C GLN A 99 23.25 -2.62 -34.70
N GLN A 100 22.45 -3.56 -34.20
CA GLN A 100 22.32 -4.91 -34.76
C GLN A 100 21.33 -4.98 -35.94
N GLY A 101 20.74 -3.85 -36.35
CA GLY A 101 19.79 -3.77 -37.45
C GLY A 101 18.40 -4.31 -37.11
N ALA A 102 18.08 -4.45 -35.82
CA ALA A 102 16.78 -4.93 -35.38
C ALA A 102 15.67 -3.94 -35.75
N SER A 103 14.52 -4.47 -36.19
CA SER A 103 13.31 -3.68 -36.38
C SER A 103 12.77 -3.17 -35.05
N TYR A 104 12.03 -2.06 -35.05
CA TYR A 104 11.35 -1.52 -33.87
C TYR A 104 10.51 -2.58 -33.12
N GLU A 105 9.80 -3.44 -33.86
CA GLU A 105 8.98 -4.52 -33.29
C GLU A 105 9.83 -5.59 -32.56
N GLU A 106 11.07 -5.81 -33.00
CA GLU A 106 12.00 -6.75 -32.36
C GLU A 106 12.65 -6.15 -31.10
N ILE A 107 12.91 -4.85 -31.11
CA ILE A 107 13.40 -4.08 -29.95
C ILE A 107 12.37 -4.12 -28.81
N GLU A 108 11.10 -3.88 -29.13
CA GLU A 108 10.02 -3.89 -28.14
C GLU A 108 9.83 -5.30 -27.54
N ARG A 109 9.87 -6.35 -28.37
CA ARG A 109 9.72 -7.73 -27.92
C ARG A 109 10.89 -8.22 -27.05
N THR A 110 12.09 -7.69 -27.26
CA THR A 110 13.31 -8.08 -26.53
C THR A 110 13.58 -7.22 -25.30
N THR A 111 12.78 -6.16 -25.10
CA THR A 111 12.92 -5.25 -23.96
C THR A 111 12.90 -6.06 -22.64
N PRO A 112 13.92 -5.91 -21.78
CA PRO A 112 13.99 -6.66 -20.54
C PRO A 112 12.78 -6.36 -19.65
N MET A 113 12.17 -7.40 -19.08
CA MET A 113 11.04 -7.25 -18.13
C MET A 113 11.35 -6.30 -16.95
N LYS A 114 12.63 -6.14 -16.60
CA LYS A 114 13.10 -5.20 -15.58
C LYS A 114 12.83 -3.74 -15.93
N VAL A 115 12.87 -3.36 -17.21
CA VAL A 115 12.54 -1.99 -17.68
C VAL A 115 11.09 -1.68 -17.34
N HIS A 116 10.16 -2.55 -17.73
CA HIS A 116 8.73 -2.37 -17.46
C HIS A 116 8.44 -2.38 -15.95
N LEU A 117 9.11 -3.25 -15.18
CA LEU A 117 8.93 -3.28 -13.72
C LEU A 117 9.41 -1.98 -13.06
N LEU A 118 10.58 -1.46 -13.44
CA LEU A 118 11.10 -0.21 -12.89
C LEU A 118 10.26 1.00 -13.30
N HIS A 119 9.75 1.01 -14.54
CA HIS A 119 8.84 2.04 -15.02
C HIS A 119 7.54 2.03 -14.20
N PHE A 120 6.90 0.87 -14.08
CA PHE A 120 5.68 0.68 -13.29
C PHE A 120 5.89 1.06 -11.82
N LEU A 121 6.98 0.65 -11.17
CA LEU A 121 7.28 1.05 -9.78
C LEU A 121 7.58 2.55 -9.64
N GLY A 122 7.94 3.23 -10.72
CA GLY A 122 8.14 4.68 -10.75
C GLY A 122 6.86 5.49 -11.04
N GLU A 123 5.75 4.85 -11.39
CA GLU A 123 4.49 5.52 -11.65
C GLU A 123 3.74 5.84 -10.35
N VAL A 124 3.26 7.08 -10.25
CA VAL A 124 2.52 7.55 -9.07
C VAL A 124 1.23 6.73 -8.86
N GLU A 125 0.53 6.36 -9.92
CA GLU A 125 -0.68 5.52 -9.86
C GLU A 125 -0.38 4.12 -9.30
N ALA A 126 0.72 3.50 -9.73
CA ALA A 126 1.15 2.19 -9.24
C ALA A 126 1.53 2.25 -7.75
N ILE A 127 2.23 3.30 -7.33
CA ILE A 127 2.58 3.53 -5.92
C ILE A 127 1.31 3.59 -5.08
N PHE A 128 0.33 4.41 -5.48
CA PHE A 128 -0.96 4.47 -4.78
C PHE A 128 -1.65 3.10 -4.74
N GLY A 129 -1.75 2.40 -5.88
CA GLY A 129 -2.40 1.09 -5.95
C GLY A 129 -1.77 0.05 -5.03
N ILE A 130 -0.44 -0.07 -5.06
CA ILE A 130 0.31 -1.04 -4.22
C ILE A 130 0.05 -0.78 -2.73
N TRP A 131 0.13 0.48 -2.30
CA TRP A 131 -0.01 0.81 -0.88
C TRP A 131 -1.46 0.79 -0.39
N VAL A 132 -2.44 1.09 -1.26
CA VAL A 132 -3.86 0.89 -0.95
C VAL A 132 -4.16 -0.60 -0.74
N ILE A 133 -3.63 -1.48 -1.60
CA ILE A 133 -3.78 -2.94 -1.44
C ILE A 133 -3.12 -3.40 -0.14
N ALA A 134 -1.92 -2.90 0.19
CA ALA A 134 -1.25 -3.22 1.44
C ALA A 134 -2.06 -2.78 2.67
N LEU A 135 -2.65 -1.58 2.63
CA LEU A 135 -3.52 -1.08 3.69
C LEU A 135 -4.80 -1.91 3.82
N ALA A 136 -5.44 -2.26 2.70
CA ALA A 136 -6.62 -3.12 2.70
C ALA A 136 -6.31 -4.50 3.32
N ALA A 137 -5.19 -5.11 2.93
CA ALA A 137 -4.73 -6.37 3.51
C ALA A 137 -4.49 -6.25 5.02
N ALA A 138 -3.88 -5.15 5.48
CA ALA A 138 -3.68 -4.90 6.92
C ALA A 138 -5.01 -4.78 7.68
N VAL A 139 -6.01 -4.07 7.12
CA VAL A 139 -7.35 -3.98 7.74
C VAL A 139 -8.02 -5.35 7.82
N ILE A 140 -7.97 -6.12 6.74
CA ILE A 140 -8.57 -7.46 6.69
C ILE A 140 -7.89 -8.41 7.70
N GLY A 141 -6.56 -8.32 7.85
CA GLY A 141 -5.80 -9.17 8.76
C GLY A 141 -5.96 -8.82 10.25
N PHE A 142 -6.10 -7.53 10.59
CA PHE A 142 -6.31 -7.10 11.99
C PHE A 142 -7.76 -7.19 12.46
N TYR A 143 -8.70 -7.01 11.54
CA TYR A 143 -10.13 -7.02 11.81
C TYR A 143 -10.78 -8.17 11.02
N ASP A 144 -11.36 -7.86 9.85
CA ASP A 144 -12.00 -8.82 8.96
C ASP A 144 -12.44 -8.14 7.65
N TRP A 145 -12.88 -8.97 6.68
CA TRP A 145 -13.42 -8.49 5.39
C TRP A 145 -14.70 -7.66 5.54
N GLY A 146 -15.56 -7.97 6.51
CA GLY A 146 -16.78 -7.23 6.80
C GLY A 146 -16.48 -5.81 7.28
N THR A 147 -15.55 -5.66 8.21
CA THR A 147 -15.07 -4.35 8.68
C THR A 147 -14.49 -3.50 7.55
N PHE A 148 -13.64 -4.09 6.69
CA PHE A 148 -13.10 -3.40 5.52
C PHE A 148 -14.20 -2.89 4.57
N LYS A 149 -15.15 -3.76 4.21
CA LYS A 149 -16.29 -3.39 3.35
C LYS A 149 -17.15 -2.31 3.99
N HIS A 150 -17.44 -2.43 5.28
CA HIS A 150 -18.26 -1.46 6.00
C HIS A 150 -17.60 -0.08 5.99
N TYR A 151 -16.31 -0.02 6.29
CA TYR A 151 -15.53 1.21 6.24
C TYR A 151 -15.60 1.88 4.86
N MET A 152 -15.33 1.13 3.79
CA MET A 152 -15.32 1.64 2.41
C MET A 152 -16.70 2.12 1.94
N ALA A 153 -17.76 1.42 2.32
CA ALA A 153 -19.11 1.70 1.81
C ALA A 153 -19.88 2.75 2.62
N HIS A 154 -19.63 2.86 3.94
CA HIS A 154 -20.49 3.64 4.83
C HIS A 154 -19.77 4.69 5.68
N THR A 155 -18.45 4.61 5.83
CA THR A 155 -17.70 5.49 6.74
C THR A 155 -16.85 6.53 5.99
N VAL A 156 -16.42 6.23 4.76
CA VAL A 156 -15.69 7.19 3.93
C VAL A 156 -16.64 8.30 3.48
N THR A 157 -16.34 9.54 3.88
CA THR A 157 -17.03 10.73 3.36
C THR A 157 -16.43 11.12 2.03
N TYR A 158 -17.17 10.93 0.95
CA TYR A 158 -16.79 11.39 -0.39
C TYR A 158 -17.13 12.88 -0.51
N ILE A 159 -16.12 13.73 -0.35
CA ILE A 159 -16.26 15.17 -0.57
C ILE A 159 -16.09 15.41 -2.07
N GLU A 160 -17.16 15.77 -2.77
CA GLU A 160 -17.05 16.27 -4.14
C GLU A 160 -16.50 17.71 -4.12
N PRO A 161 -15.51 18.05 -4.96
CA PRO A 161 -15.08 19.43 -5.11
C PRO A 161 -16.23 20.23 -5.75
N ILE A 162 -16.86 21.10 -4.97
CA ILE A 162 -17.75 22.13 -5.51
C ILE A 162 -16.85 23.13 -6.23
N LEU A 163 -16.75 22.98 -7.55
CA LEU A 163 -16.23 24.03 -8.43
C LEU A 163 -17.37 25.05 -8.60
N GLU A 164 -17.37 26.11 -7.80
CA GLU A 164 -18.07 27.36 -8.11
C GLU A 164 -17.15 28.29 -8.92
#